data_AF-A0A959LR87-F1
#
_entry.id   AF-A0A959LR87-F1
#
_cell.length_a   1.000
_cell.length_b   1.000
_cell.length_c   1.000
_cell.angle_alpha   90.00
_cell.angle_beta   90.00
_cell.angle_gamma   90.00
#
_symmetry.space_group_name_H-M   'P 1'
#
loop_
_entity.id
_entity.type
_entity.pdbx_description
1 polymer ?
#
loop_
_entity_poly.entity_id
_entity_poly.type
_entity_poly.pdbx_seq_one_letter_code
_entity_poly.pdbx_strand_id
1 'polypeptide(L)'
;MKQNMFYKHVSSWIDSYYNADAFEWLRRFIDNSSQPGEVKDRLQREVNRKVASLTDMPFFGTHDGMQLLMDDHCHPQIFTTRYAAMNKMVQLRLKGYDARLLEGGSFFRIQLVQPAPINVLPLQVEGIRLSA
;
A
#
# COMPACT_ATOMS: atom_id res chain seq x y z
N MET A 1 -13.43 -21.68 11.27
CA MET A 1 -13.15 -21.24 9.88
C MET A 1 -11.98 -22.08 9.36
N LYS A 2 -12.11 -22.76 8.20
CA LYS A 2 -10.96 -23.46 7.59
C LYS A 2 -9.87 -22.43 7.31
N GLN A 3 -8.65 -22.66 7.79
CA GLN A 3 -7.50 -21.82 7.41
C GLN A 3 -7.36 -21.91 5.89
N ASN A 4 -7.46 -20.77 5.20
CA ASN A 4 -7.19 -20.72 3.77
C ASN A 4 -5.67 -20.92 3.58
N MET A 5 -5.28 -22.15 3.24
CA MET A 5 -3.88 -22.53 3.06
C MET A 5 -3.22 -21.73 1.93
N PHE A 6 -3.95 -21.41 0.86
CA PHE A 6 -3.45 -20.55 -0.21
C PHE A 6 -3.05 -19.18 0.33
N TYR A 7 -3.96 -18.53 1.06
CA TYR A 7 -3.69 -17.23 1.68
C TYR A 7 -2.46 -17.28 2.58
N LYS A 8 -2.35 -18.30 3.44
CA LYS A 8 -1.22 -18.47 4.36
C LYS A 8 0.12 -18.61 3.62
N HIS A 9 0.16 -19.41 2.55
CA HIS A 9 1.38 -19.61 1.77
C HIS A 9 1.78 -18.36 1.01
N VAL A 10 0.84 -17.72 0.31
CA VAL A 10 1.14 -16.51 -0.46
C VAL A 10 1.53 -15.35 0.45
N SER A 11 0.85 -15.16 1.58
CA SER A 11 1.22 -14.16 2.59
C SER A 11 2.65 -14.38 3.12
N SER A 12 3.03 -15.64 3.40
CA SER A 12 4.41 -15.98 3.78
C SER A 12 5.44 -15.68 2.68
N TRP A 13 5.07 -15.82 1.40
CA TRP A 13 5.93 -15.39 0.29
C TRP A 13 6.05 -13.87 0.24
N ILE A 14 4.95 -13.13 0.41
CA ILE A 14 4.98 -11.66 0.44
C ILE A 14 6.00 -11.17 1.47
N ASP A 15 6.01 -11.76 2.67
CA ASP A 15 6.91 -11.34 3.74
C ASP A 15 8.38 -11.69 3.46
N SER A 16 8.67 -12.78 2.76
CA SER A 16 10.04 -13.26 2.50
C SER A 16 10.75 -12.56 1.34
N TYR A 17 10.02 -11.86 0.47
CA TYR A 17 10.61 -11.17 -0.68
C TYR A 17 11.15 -9.79 -0.29
N TYR A 18 12.33 -9.45 -0.82
CA TYR A 18 13.04 -8.18 -0.58
C TYR A 18 13.18 -7.32 -1.84
N ASN A 19 12.77 -7.82 -3.01
CA ASN A 19 12.83 -7.09 -4.27
C ASN A 19 11.41 -6.68 -4.71
N ALA A 20 11.22 -5.37 -4.96
CA ALA A 20 9.96 -4.79 -5.42
C ALA A 20 9.51 -5.36 -6.79
N ASP A 21 10.43 -5.60 -7.72
CA ASP A 21 10.11 -6.05 -9.09
C ASP A 21 9.49 -7.44 -9.11
N ALA A 22 9.90 -8.30 -8.16
CA ALA A 22 9.36 -9.64 -8.02
C ALA A 22 7.88 -9.65 -7.63
N PHE A 23 7.35 -8.54 -7.07
CA PHE A 23 5.94 -8.44 -6.74
C PHE A 23 5.03 -8.31 -7.94
N GLU A 24 5.51 -7.87 -9.12
CA GLU A 24 4.67 -7.84 -10.33
C GLU A 24 4.19 -9.23 -10.73
N TRP A 25 5.10 -10.21 -10.67
CA TRP A 25 4.75 -11.60 -10.91
C TRP A 25 3.75 -12.11 -9.87
N LEU A 26 3.95 -11.75 -8.59
CA LEU A 26 3.07 -12.19 -7.50
C LEU A 26 1.65 -11.62 -7.62
N ARG A 27 1.52 -10.35 -8.05
CA ARG A 27 0.22 -9.74 -8.39
C ARG A 27 -0.51 -10.56 -9.46
N ARG A 28 0.16 -10.85 -10.57
CA ARG A 28 -0.41 -11.67 -11.66
C ARG A 28 -0.78 -13.08 -11.19
N PHE A 29 0.03 -13.68 -10.32
CA PHE A 29 -0.26 -14.98 -9.73
C PHE A 29 -1.54 -14.96 -8.88
N ILE A 30 -1.73 -13.94 -8.04
CA ILE A 30 -2.93 -13.76 -7.22
C ILE A 30 -4.16 -13.55 -8.11
N ASP A 31 -4.06 -12.65 -9.10
CA ASP A 31 -5.16 -12.31 -10.01
C ASP A 31 -5.66 -13.52 -10.79
N ASN A 32 -4.74 -14.35 -11.28
CA ASN A 32 -5.05 -15.56 -12.06
C ASN A 32 -5.48 -16.76 -11.21
N SER A 33 -5.44 -16.66 -9.87
CA SER A 33 -5.86 -17.77 -9.00
C SER A 33 -7.38 -17.97 -9.01
N SER A 34 -7.85 -19.17 -8.64
CA SER A 34 -9.29 -19.47 -8.49
C SER A 34 -9.88 -19.07 -7.12
N GLN A 35 -9.14 -18.26 -6.33
CA GLN A 35 -9.58 -17.85 -5.00
C GLN A 35 -10.73 -16.82 -5.04
N PRO A 36 -11.53 -16.73 -3.97
CA PRO A 36 -12.55 -15.68 -3.84
C PRO A 36 -11.93 -14.27 -3.93
N GLY A 37 -12.70 -13.31 -4.46
CA GLY A 37 -12.27 -11.91 -4.61
C GLY A 37 -11.73 -11.31 -3.31
N GLU A 38 -12.40 -11.56 -2.18
CA GLU A 38 -11.96 -11.09 -0.86
C GLU A 38 -10.54 -11.54 -0.48
N VAL A 39 -10.17 -12.77 -0.85
CA VAL A 39 -8.83 -13.32 -0.58
C VAL A 39 -7.80 -12.66 -1.49
N LYS A 40 -8.15 -12.47 -2.77
CA LYS A 40 -7.30 -11.77 -3.74
C LYS A 40 -7.05 -10.34 -3.30
N ASP A 41 -8.10 -9.59 -2.96
CA ASP A 41 -8.03 -8.20 -2.51
C ASP A 41 -7.19 -8.04 -1.24
N ARG A 42 -7.29 -9.02 -0.33
CA ARG A 42 -6.47 -9.04 0.89
C ARG A 42 -4.99 -9.26 0.56
N LEU A 43 -4.66 -10.26 -0.26
CA LEU A 43 -3.28 -10.51 -0.69
C LEU A 43 -2.70 -9.35 -1.49
N GLN A 44 -3.51 -8.73 -2.36
CA GLN A 44 -3.11 -7.58 -3.15
C GLN A 44 -2.78 -6.37 -2.28
N ARG A 45 -3.52 -6.16 -1.19
CA ARG A 45 -3.17 -5.13 -0.18
C ARG A 45 -1.84 -5.44 0.52
N GLU A 46 -1.59 -6.68 0.89
CA GLU A 46 -0.32 -7.09 1.50
C GLU A 46 0.87 -6.90 0.54
N VAL A 47 0.69 -7.22 -0.75
CA VAL A 47 1.68 -6.93 -1.80
C VAL A 47 1.94 -5.42 -1.89
N ASN A 48 0.89 -4.62 -2.00
CA ASN A 48 1.04 -3.17 -2.11
C ASN A 48 1.73 -2.56 -0.88
N ARG A 49 1.40 -3.03 0.33
CA ARG A 49 2.08 -2.64 1.57
C ARG A 49 3.57 -2.99 1.51
N LYS A 50 3.90 -4.22 1.12
CA LYS A 50 5.28 -4.69 1.07
C LYS A 50 6.11 -3.89 0.07
N VAL A 51 5.55 -3.60 -1.12
CA VAL A 51 6.18 -2.73 -2.12
C VAL A 51 6.41 -1.32 -1.56
N ALA A 52 5.41 -0.74 -0.88
CA ALA A 52 5.54 0.57 -0.26
C ALA A 52 6.66 0.61 0.81
N SER A 53 6.73 -0.43 1.66
CA SER A 53 7.80 -0.59 2.65
C SER A 53 9.19 -0.71 2.01
N LEU A 54 9.34 -1.47 0.93
CA LEU A 54 10.61 -1.62 0.22
C LEU A 54 11.06 -0.34 -0.51
N THR A 55 10.12 0.57 -0.81
CA THR A 55 10.38 1.82 -1.55
C THR A 55 10.34 3.08 -0.67
N ASP A 56 10.27 2.92 0.66
CA ASP A 56 10.05 4.00 1.64
C ASP A 56 8.87 4.94 1.29
N MET A 57 7.83 4.37 0.66
CA MET A 57 6.61 5.07 0.32
C MET A 57 5.55 4.84 1.41
N PRO A 58 4.76 5.87 1.78
CA PRO A 58 3.62 5.68 2.66
C PRO A 58 2.54 4.81 1.98
N PHE A 59 1.94 3.89 2.74
CA PHE A 59 0.86 3.06 2.26
C PHE A 59 -0.50 3.65 2.68
N PHE A 60 -1.36 3.91 1.70
CA PHE A 60 -2.74 4.35 1.91
C PHE A 60 -3.71 3.26 1.43
N GLY A 61 -4.83 3.12 2.12
CA GLY A 61 -5.89 2.19 1.73
C GLY A 61 -7.28 2.75 1.99
N THR A 62 -8.30 2.16 1.38
CA THR A 62 -9.68 2.59 1.55
C THR A 62 -10.31 1.97 2.79
N HIS A 63 -10.86 2.80 3.68
CA HIS A 63 -11.63 2.40 4.85
C HIS A 63 -12.79 3.38 5.05
N ASP A 64 -14.02 2.87 5.18
CA ASP A 64 -15.24 3.69 5.28
C ASP A 64 -15.36 4.78 4.19
N GLY A 65 -14.95 4.45 2.96
CA GLY A 65 -14.96 5.39 1.82
C GLY A 65 -13.86 6.46 1.85
N MET A 66 -12.97 6.45 2.84
CA MET A 66 -11.84 7.37 2.96
C MET A 66 -10.53 6.66 2.64
N GLN A 67 -9.60 7.35 1.97
CA GLN A 67 -8.22 6.86 1.85
C GLN A 67 -7.42 7.23 3.10
N LEU A 68 -7.14 6.26 3.95
CA LEU A 68 -6.43 6.45 5.21
C LEU A 68 -5.00 5.93 5.12
N LEU A 69 -4.08 6.59 5.85
CA LEU A 69 -2.75 6.06 6.08
C LEU A 69 -2.88 4.73 6.84
N MET A 70 -2.16 3.71 6.38
CA MET A 70 -2.22 2.36 6.91
C MET A 70 -0.99 2.02 7.74
N ASP A 71 -1.16 1.16 8.73
CA ASP A 71 -0.08 0.56 9.51
C ASP A 71 0.51 -0.68 8.84
N ASP A 72 1.46 -1.32 9.53
CA ASP A 72 2.14 -2.52 9.07
C ASP A 72 1.21 -3.73 8.90
N HIS A 73 0.00 -3.69 9.46
CA HIS A 73 -1.00 -4.74 9.38
C HIS A 73 -2.13 -4.42 8.39
N CYS A 74 -1.97 -3.39 7.55
CA CYS A 74 -3.00 -2.91 6.62
C CYS A 74 -4.29 -2.43 7.31
N HIS A 75 -4.19 -1.97 8.56
CA HIS A 75 -5.27 -1.28 9.26
C HIS A 75 -5.05 0.23 9.24
N PRO A 76 -6.10 1.06 9.37
CA PRO A 76 -5.93 2.50 9.50
C PRO A 76 -4.98 2.82 10.65
N GLN A 77 -3.91 3.56 10.36
CA GLN A 77 -2.93 3.94 11.37
C GLN A 77 -3.57 4.90 12.38
N ILE A 78 -3.51 4.52 13.65
CA ILE A 78 -4.07 5.28 14.76
C ILE A 78 -2.94 5.94 15.54
N PHE A 79 -3.09 7.24 15.81
CA PHE A 79 -2.21 8.00 16.67
C PHE A 79 -2.95 8.38 17.96
N THR A 80 -2.31 8.18 19.10
CA THR A 80 -2.86 8.52 20.43
C THR A 80 -2.54 9.94 20.87
N THR A 81 -1.61 10.62 20.18
CA THR A 81 -1.25 12.01 20.46
C THR A 81 -1.33 12.86 19.20
N ARG A 82 -1.82 14.09 19.36
CA ARG A 82 -1.88 15.08 18.27
C ARG A 82 -0.49 15.38 17.72
N TYR A 83 0.52 15.43 18.59
CA TYR A 83 1.90 15.72 18.21
C TYR A 83 2.46 14.67 17.23
N ALA A 84 2.31 13.37 17.54
CA ALA A 84 2.78 12.31 16.66
C ALA A 84 2.07 12.32 15.30
N ALA A 85 0.75 12.54 15.31
CA ALA A 85 -0.05 12.61 14.10
C ALA A 85 0.32 13.81 13.22
N MET A 86 0.52 14.98 13.83
CA MET A 86 0.96 16.20 13.12
C MET A 86 2.35 16.05 12.54
N ASN A 87 3.30 15.46 13.27
CA ASN A 87 4.65 15.21 12.77
C ASN A 87 4.58 14.31 11.52
N LYS A 88 3.83 13.21 11.57
CA LYS A 88 3.65 12.33 10.41
C LYS A 88 2.94 13.03 9.24
N MET A 89 1.93 13.84 9.51
CA MET A 89 1.24 14.63 8.48
C MET A 89 2.20 15.62 7.78
N VAL A 90 3.05 16.31 8.54
CA VAL A 90 4.06 17.21 7.97
C VAL A 90 5.06 16.44 7.10
N GLN A 91 5.55 15.28 7.55
CA GLN A 91 6.41 14.43 6.73
C GLN A 91 5.75 14.04 5.39
N LEU A 92 4.46 13.68 5.42
CA LEU A 92 3.71 13.35 4.22
C LEU A 92 3.57 14.55 3.27
N ARG A 93 3.25 15.74 3.80
CA ARG A 93 3.17 16.96 3.00
C ARG A 93 4.50 17.34 2.36
N LEU A 94 5.60 17.18 3.09
CA LEU A 94 6.96 17.38 2.55
C LEU A 94 7.28 16.39 1.43
N LYS A 95 6.75 15.16 1.50
CA LYS A 95 6.82 14.16 0.41
C LYS A 95 5.78 14.41 -0.72
N GLY A 96 5.04 15.53 -0.68
CA GLY A 96 4.08 15.92 -1.72
C GLY A 96 2.66 15.34 -1.57
N TYR A 97 2.37 14.63 -0.48
CA TYR A 97 1.04 14.05 -0.26
C TYR A 97 0.10 15.10 0.34
N ASP A 98 -1.04 15.33 -0.33
CA ASP A 98 -2.11 16.17 0.22
C ASP A 98 -2.89 15.40 1.30
N ALA A 99 -2.35 15.45 2.52
CA ALA A 99 -2.88 14.75 3.68
C ALA A 99 -3.56 15.72 4.67
N ARG A 100 -4.69 15.24 5.23
CA ARG A 100 -5.43 15.90 6.31
C ARG A 100 -5.47 15.05 7.57
N LEU A 101 -5.43 15.71 8.71
CA LEU A 101 -5.66 15.08 10.01
C LEU A 101 -7.16 14.89 10.23
N LEU A 102 -7.57 13.70 10.64
CA LEU A 102 -8.91 13.41 11.15
C LEU A 102 -8.83 13.25 12.66
N GLU A 103 -9.64 14.03 13.38
CA GLU A 103 -9.74 13.97 14.84
C GLU A 103 -11.02 13.21 15.20
N GLY A 104 -10.88 12.12 15.97
CA GLY A 104 -12.00 11.25 16.37
C GLY A 104 -11.90 10.89 17.85
N GLY A 105 -12.61 11.64 18.70
CA GLY A 105 -12.56 11.46 20.15
C GLY A 105 -11.12 11.61 20.67
N SER A 106 -10.57 10.52 21.23
CA SER A 106 -9.21 10.46 21.78
C SER A 106 -8.13 10.03 20.79
N PHE A 107 -8.48 9.83 19.52
CA PHE A 107 -7.56 9.29 18.51
C PHE A 107 -7.48 10.19 17.28
N PHE A 108 -6.34 10.10 16.60
CA PHE A 108 -6.08 10.82 15.36
C PHE A 108 -5.75 9.83 14.24
N ARG A 109 -6.20 10.15 13.03
CA ARG A 109 -5.90 9.39 11.80
C ARG A 109 -5.48 10.37 10.71
N ILE A 110 -4.78 9.89 9.70
CA ILE A 110 -4.39 10.70 8.55
C ILE A 110 -5.14 10.21 7.32
N GLN A 111 -5.86 11.11 6.67
CA GLN A 111 -6.52 10.86 5.39
C GLN A 111 -5.76 11.51 4.25
N LEU A 112 -5.67 10.81 3.14
CA LEU A 112 -5.27 11.35 1.85
C LEU A 112 -6.47 12.02 1.16
N VAL A 113 -6.32 13.29 0.79
CA VAL A 113 -7.40 14.13 0.23
C VAL A 113 -7.44 14.03 -1.28
N GLN A 114 -6.28 13.96 -1.91
CA GLN A 114 -6.12 13.76 -3.35
C GLN A 114 -5.28 12.52 -3.59
N PRO A 115 -5.55 11.72 -4.64
CA PRO A 115 -4.70 10.58 -4.98
C PRO A 115 -3.24 11.03 -5.02
N ALA A 116 -2.36 10.23 -4.42
CA ALA A 116 -0.95 10.55 -4.25
C ALA A 116 -0.39 11.09 -5.58
N PRO A 117 0.47 12.12 -5.55
CA PRO A 117 1.14 12.54 -6.77
C PRO A 117 1.81 11.29 -7.33
N ILE A 118 1.41 10.89 -8.54
CA ILE A 118 2.09 9.83 -9.26
C ILE A 118 3.48 10.40 -9.48
N ASN A 119 4.44 10.04 -8.63
CA ASN A 119 5.82 10.08 -9.04
C ASN A 119 5.88 9.11 -10.20
N VAL A 120 5.77 9.66 -11.40
CA VAL A 120 6.01 8.98 -12.66
C VAL A 120 7.42 8.45 -12.51
N LEU A 121 7.57 7.19 -12.09
CA LEU A 121 8.79 6.46 -12.35
C LEU A 121 8.99 6.61 -13.86
N PRO A 122 10.14 7.11 -14.35
CA PRO A 122 10.39 7.09 -15.76
C PRO A 122 10.43 5.61 -16.16
N LEU A 123 9.30 5.11 -16.65
CA LEU A 123 9.26 4.01 -17.59
C LEU A 123 10.05 4.51 -18.80
N GLN A 124 11.37 4.33 -18.77
CA GLN A 124 12.16 4.27 -19.99
C GLN A 124 11.76 2.98 -20.71
N VAL A 125 10.58 3.04 -21.35
CA VAL A 125 10.26 2.17 -22.46
C VAL A 125 10.45 3.05 -23.69
N GLU A 126 11.65 3.01 -24.26
CA GLU A 126 11.83 3.03 -25.71
C GLU A 126 13.24 2.58 -26.04
N GLY A 127 13.36 1.26 -26.15
CA GLY A 127 14.54 0.58 -26.64
C GLY A 127 14.13 -0.64 -27.44
N ILE A 128 13.39 -0.47 -28.55
CA ILE A 128 13.45 -1.43 -29.67
C ILE A 128 13.47 -0.65 -31.01
N ARG A 129 14.56 -0.90 -31.73
CA ARG A 129 14.94 -0.42 -33.06
C ARG A 129 13.96 -0.89 -34.14
N LEU A 130 13.85 -0.12 -35.23
CA LEU A 130 13.82 -0.69 -36.58
C LEU A 130 14.69 0.13 -37.52
N SER A 131 15.71 -0.54 -38.06
CA SER A 131 16.46 -0.14 -39.23
C SER A 131 15.57 -0.19 -40.47
N ALA A 132 15.70 0.80 -41.36
CA ALA A 132 15.56 0.66 -42.81
C ALA A 132 16.51 1.67 -43.46
#